data_AF-A0A964ML31-F1
#
_entry.id   AF-A0A964ML31-F1
#
_cell.length_a   1.000
_cell.length_b   1.000
_cell.length_c   1.000
_cell.angle_alpha   90.00
_cell.angle_beta   90.00
_cell.angle_gamma   90.00
#
_symmetry.space_group_name_H-M   'P 1'
#
loop_
_entity.id
_entity.type
_entity.pdbx_description
1 polymer ?
#
loop_
_entity_poly.entity_id
_entity_poly.type
_entity_poly.pdbx_seq_one_letter_code
_entity_poly.pdbx_strand_id
1 'polypeptide(L)'
;MSTIAPDIQTASSVISIASSMVDTAIASLIALGGPDKNQTLAYDIAHVASAVATAESLLAYGAKGDVENNITCAFTADMVHDFVSRLIGREELWGVKASQFEPANDFVQRFRAPEFLASLAEVQGPRHLASDFEMVQDTFRSYANKVIAPQAERVHRHNGDVPEEIIAGLAEIGAFGLSVPVEYEGFSEGGESEYMASVIATEELSRASLGIGGSLITRPEILTRALVKGGTEAQKHEWLPKLASTEVMSAVAVTEPDYGSDVASLKTTAVRGTGPNGEAGWIINGVKTWCTFGARANVLMLLARTDPDRSKAHRGLSLFIVPKPLGDSHGFTFSQDGGGKMDGSPIDTIGYRGMHSYEIAIENWWVPAANLIGEEDGLGKGFYLQMAGFENGRLQTAARAVGVMQAAYEAAVDYANNRTVFGQPISQYELTQVKLGRMAVLIQASRQFCYSVAGLMGKGEGAMEASMVKAYVCRVAEWVTREALQIHGGYGYAEEYSVSRLYVDARVLSIFEGADETLCLKVIAKNLCDAKK
;
A
#
# COMPACT_ATOMS: atom_id res chain seq x y z
N MET A 1 -14.27 28.09 -14.41
CA MET A 1 -15.09 27.32 -13.44
C MET A 1 -16.25 26.73 -14.22
N SER A 2 -16.47 25.41 -14.09
CA SER A 2 -17.62 24.74 -14.70
C SER A 2 -18.93 25.39 -14.25
N THR A 3 -19.90 25.52 -15.17
CA THR A 3 -21.25 25.99 -14.89
C THR A 3 -22.19 24.86 -14.45
N ILE A 4 -21.69 23.63 -14.35
CA ILE A 4 -22.47 22.47 -13.91
C ILE A 4 -22.61 22.53 -12.38
N ALA A 5 -23.85 22.60 -11.90
CA ALA A 5 -24.15 22.61 -10.49
C ALA A 5 -23.80 21.25 -9.84
N PRO A 6 -23.22 21.24 -8.63
CA PRO A 6 -22.96 20.01 -7.90
C PRO A 6 -24.26 19.23 -7.59
N ASP A 7 -24.20 17.89 -7.52
CA ASP A 7 -25.38 17.02 -7.47
C ASP A 7 -25.16 15.76 -6.60
N ILE A 8 -24.79 16.00 -5.33
CA ILE A 8 -24.48 14.94 -4.37
C ILE A 8 -25.66 14.01 -4.07
N GLN A 9 -26.89 14.52 -4.16
CA GLN A 9 -28.10 13.71 -3.94
C GLN A 9 -28.26 12.65 -5.04
N THR A 10 -28.05 13.04 -6.30
CA THR A 10 -28.05 12.07 -7.40
C THR A 10 -26.84 11.14 -7.30
N ALA A 11 -25.65 11.65 -6.95
CA ALA A 11 -24.46 10.81 -6.73
C ALA A 11 -24.74 9.71 -5.68
N SER A 12 -25.32 10.06 -4.54
CA SER A 12 -25.74 9.10 -3.51
C SER A 12 -26.72 8.06 -4.04
N SER A 13 -27.72 8.48 -4.82
CA SER A 13 -28.71 7.56 -5.43
C SER A 13 -28.04 6.59 -6.41
N VAL A 14 -27.10 7.09 -7.23
CA VAL A 14 -26.32 6.28 -8.19
C VAL A 14 -25.44 5.26 -7.48
N ILE A 15 -24.78 5.67 -6.39
CA ILE A 15 -23.97 4.78 -5.55
C ILE A 15 -24.83 3.67 -4.95
N SER A 16 -26.05 3.99 -4.45
CA SER A 16 -26.98 2.97 -3.94
C SER A 16 -27.41 1.96 -5.02
N ILE A 17 -27.63 2.40 -6.26
CA ILE A 17 -27.89 1.50 -7.39
C ILE A 17 -26.69 0.56 -7.60
N ALA A 18 -25.48 1.10 -7.65
CA ALA A 18 -24.26 0.32 -7.86
C ALA A 18 -24.03 -0.70 -6.74
N SER A 19 -24.20 -0.31 -5.47
CA SER A 19 -24.10 -1.19 -4.31
C SER A 19 -25.12 -2.35 -4.35
N SER A 20 -26.39 -2.06 -4.69
CA SER A 20 -27.41 -3.10 -4.89
C SER A 20 -27.07 -4.07 -6.04
N MET A 21 -26.48 -3.56 -7.13
CA MET A 21 -26.01 -4.40 -8.23
C MET A 21 -24.81 -5.28 -7.83
N VAL A 22 -23.86 -4.75 -7.06
CA VAL A 22 -22.75 -5.54 -6.49
C VAL A 22 -23.28 -6.66 -5.61
N ASP A 23 -24.27 -6.37 -4.77
CA ASP A 23 -24.92 -7.38 -3.92
C ASP A 23 -25.55 -8.52 -4.71
N THR A 24 -26.23 -8.18 -5.80
CA THR A 24 -26.82 -9.16 -6.72
C THR A 24 -25.74 -9.97 -7.44
N ALA A 25 -24.65 -9.33 -7.85
CA ALA A 25 -23.52 -10.00 -8.50
C ALA A 25 -22.79 -10.97 -7.55
N ILE A 26 -22.67 -10.63 -6.27
CA ILE A 26 -22.14 -11.53 -5.24
C ILE A 26 -23.06 -12.76 -5.10
N ALA A 27 -24.38 -12.57 -5.10
CA ALA A 27 -25.33 -13.69 -5.05
C ALA A 27 -25.20 -14.60 -6.29
N SER A 28 -25.03 -14.03 -7.49
CA SER A 28 -24.71 -14.79 -8.70
C SER A 28 -23.41 -15.58 -8.55
N LEU A 29 -22.34 -14.94 -8.07
CA LEU A 29 -21.05 -15.60 -7.84
C LEU A 29 -21.17 -16.79 -6.87
N ILE A 30 -21.92 -16.64 -5.78
CA ILE A 30 -22.19 -17.72 -4.82
C ILE A 30 -22.92 -18.88 -5.52
N ALA A 31 -23.98 -18.58 -6.28
CA ALA A 31 -24.78 -19.59 -6.99
C ALA A 31 -23.95 -20.37 -8.02
N LEU A 32 -22.98 -19.71 -8.65
CA LEU A 32 -22.05 -20.34 -9.61
C LEU A 32 -20.93 -21.16 -8.94
N GLY A 33 -20.90 -21.23 -7.61
CA GLY A 33 -19.94 -22.03 -6.85
C GLY A 33 -18.74 -21.25 -6.30
N GLY A 34 -18.84 -19.91 -6.23
CA GLY A 34 -17.91 -19.05 -5.49
C GLY A 34 -16.66 -18.61 -6.27
N PRO A 35 -15.79 -17.82 -5.61
CA PRO A 35 -14.65 -17.14 -6.25
C PRO A 35 -13.59 -18.08 -6.81
N ASP A 36 -13.40 -19.27 -6.22
CA ASP A 36 -12.40 -20.23 -6.70
C ASP A 36 -12.78 -20.85 -8.06
N LYS A 37 -14.08 -21.02 -8.33
CA LYS A 37 -14.60 -21.57 -9.59
C LYS A 37 -14.83 -20.50 -10.66
N ASN A 38 -15.14 -19.27 -10.27
CA ASN A 38 -15.51 -18.18 -11.18
C ASN A 38 -14.59 -16.97 -11.00
N GLN A 39 -13.30 -17.18 -11.20
CA GLN A 39 -12.27 -16.19 -10.87
C GLN A 39 -12.42 -14.88 -11.62
N THR A 40 -12.74 -14.91 -12.92
CA THR A 40 -12.94 -13.67 -13.70
C THR A 40 -14.08 -12.82 -13.15
N LEU A 41 -15.22 -13.45 -12.84
CA LEU A 41 -16.36 -12.75 -12.25
C LEU A 41 -16.01 -12.21 -10.85
N ALA A 42 -15.39 -13.04 -10.01
CA ALA A 42 -14.97 -12.65 -8.67
C ALA A 42 -13.98 -11.48 -8.67
N TYR A 43 -13.01 -11.50 -9.59
CA TYR A 43 -12.02 -10.45 -9.75
C TYR A 43 -12.67 -9.12 -10.15
N ASP A 44 -13.60 -9.15 -11.11
CA ASP A 44 -14.31 -7.93 -11.51
C ASP A 44 -15.27 -7.42 -10.42
N ILE A 45 -15.98 -8.31 -9.71
CA ILE A 45 -16.83 -7.93 -8.57
C ILE A 45 -15.97 -7.27 -7.48
N ALA A 46 -14.79 -7.81 -7.16
CA ALA A 46 -13.90 -7.23 -6.16
C ALA A 46 -13.47 -5.79 -6.53
N HIS A 47 -13.10 -5.56 -7.79
CA HIS A 47 -12.74 -4.22 -8.27
C HIS A 47 -13.91 -3.24 -8.25
N VAL A 48 -15.09 -3.67 -8.73
CA VAL A 48 -16.29 -2.83 -8.72
C VAL A 48 -16.74 -2.53 -7.29
N ALA A 49 -16.75 -3.52 -6.40
CA ALA A 49 -17.08 -3.32 -4.99
C ALA A 49 -16.11 -2.33 -4.32
N SER A 50 -14.82 -2.40 -4.64
CA SER A 50 -13.82 -1.45 -4.12
C SER A 50 -14.04 -0.03 -4.67
N ALA A 51 -14.44 0.12 -5.93
CA ALA A 51 -14.79 1.41 -6.52
C ALA A 51 -16.08 2.00 -5.92
N VAL A 52 -17.08 1.16 -5.64
CA VAL A 52 -18.31 1.56 -4.94
C VAL A 52 -17.99 2.02 -3.52
N ALA A 53 -17.19 1.27 -2.75
CA ALA A 53 -16.75 1.68 -1.41
C ALA A 53 -15.96 3.00 -1.43
N THR A 54 -15.13 3.21 -2.45
CA THR A 54 -14.45 4.50 -2.67
C THR A 54 -15.46 5.63 -2.89
N ALA A 55 -16.49 5.41 -3.71
CA ALA A 55 -17.53 6.41 -3.97
C ALA A 55 -18.38 6.70 -2.72
N GLU A 56 -18.70 5.68 -1.93
CA GLU A 56 -19.41 5.82 -0.65
C GLU A 56 -18.61 6.69 0.33
N SER A 57 -17.30 6.47 0.44
CA SER A 57 -16.42 7.28 1.30
C SER A 57 -16.40 8.77 0.93
N LEU A 58 -16.70 9.09 -0.33
CA LEU A 58 -16.74 10.46 -0.82
C LEU A 58 -18.03 11.21 -0.49
N LEU A 59 -19.11 10.55 -0.06
CA LEU A 59 -20.38 11.24 0.21
C LEU A 59 -20.23 12.27 1.34
N ALA A 60 -19.55 11.90 2.43
CA ALA A 60 -19.28 12.82 3.54
C ALA A 60 -18.31 13.94 3.13
N TYR A 61 -17.39 13.65 2.21
CA TYR A 61 -16.46 14.63 1.65
C TYR A 61 -17.19 15.63 0.75
N GLY A 62 -17.99 15.15 -0.19
CA GLY A 62 -18.77 15.95 -1.13
C GLY A 62 -19.81 16.86 -0.48
N ALA A 63 -20.22 16.55 0.75
CA ALA A 63 -21.10 17.43 1.53
C ALA A 63 -20.39 18.67 2.10
N LYS A 64 -19.05 18.77 2.05
CA LYS A 64 -18.27 19.85 2.67
C LYS A 64 -18.14 21.12 1.81
N GLY A 65 -18.39 21.04 0.51
CA GLY A 65 -18.29 22.19 -0.39
C GLY A 65 -18.46 21.81 -1.86
N ASP A 66 -18.53 22.82 -2.73
CA ASP A 66 -18.82 22.64 -4.16
C ASP A 66 -17.69 21.91 -4.91
N VAL A 67 -16.43 22.15 -4.52
CA VAL A 67 -15.28 21.49 -5.15
C VAL A 67 -15.28 20.00 -4.82
N GLU A 68 -15.51 19.68 -3.56
CA GLU A 68 -15.57 18.33 -3.02
C GLU A 68 -16.73 17.57 -3.66
N ASN A 69 -17.87 18.23 -3.79
CA ASN A 69 -19.07 17.70 -4.44
C ASN A 69 -18.81 17.40 -5.91
N ASN A 70 -18.20 18.34 -6.65
CA ASN A 70 -17.84 18.13 -8.06
C ASN A 70 -16.88 16.94 -8.25
N ILE A 71 -15.86 16.80 -7.38
CA ILE A 71 -14.97 15.64 -7.39
C ILE A 71 -15.74 14.34 -7.12
N THR A 72 -16.65 14.37 -6.14
CA THR A 72 -17.50 13.23 -5.80
C THR A 72 -18.36 12.82 -6.98
N CYS A 73 -19.04 13.77 -7.63
CA CYS A 73 -19.87 13.51 -8.79
C CYS A 73 -19.05 12.99 -9.99
N ALA A 74 -17.87 13.56 -10.25
CA ALA A 74 -16.95 13.10 -11.28
C ALA A 74 -16.56 11.64 -11.06
N PHE A 75 -16.16 11.31 -9.82
CA PHE A 75 -15.74 9.96 -9.45
C PHE A 75 -16.88 8.96 -9.56
N THR A 76 -18.07 9.30 -9.03
CA THR A 76 -19.25 8.43 -9.12
C THR A 76 -19.61 8.14 -10.57
N ALA A 77 -19.55 9.15 -11.45
CA ALA A 77 -19.82 8.95 -12.86
C ALA A 77 -18.77 8.07 -13.55
N ASP A 78 -17.48 8.22 -13.23
CA ASP A 78 -16.41 7.37 -13.75
C ASP A 78 -16.52 5.92 -13.25
N MET A 79 -16.94 5.73 -11.99
CA MET A 79 -17.23 4.41 -11.41
C MET A 79 -18.35 3.69 -12.16
N VAL A 80 -19.46 4.37 -12.49
CA VAL A 80 -20.53 3.78 -13.31
C VAL A 80 -19.99 3.38 -14.68
N HIS A 81 -19.15 4.21 -15.30
CA HIS A 81 -18.56 3.87 -16.60
C HIS A 81 -17.68 2.61 -16.54
N ASP A 82 -16.79 2.50 -15.55
CA ASP A 82 -15.96 1.29 -15.36
C ASP A 82 -16.84 0.05 -15.09
N PHE A 83 -17.84 0.18 -14.23
CA PHE A 83 -18.77 -0.91 -13.93
C PHE A 83 -19.50 -1.38 -15.21
N VAL A 84 -20.15 -0.47 -15.94
CA VAL A 84 -20.86 -0.81 -17.18
C VAL A 84 -19.92 -1.43 -18.21
N SER A 85 -18.69 -0.93 -18.35
CA SER A 85 -17.72 -1.48 -19.30
C SER A 85 -17.34 -2.94 -19.02
N ARG A 86 -17.35 -3.35 -17.76
CA ARG A 86 -17.15 -4.75 -17.35
C ARG A 86 -18.41 -5.57 -17.54
N LEU A 87 -19.58 -4.96 -17.41
CA LEU A 87 -20.86 -5.66 -17.43
C LEU A 87 -21.33 -6.02 -18.84
N ILE A 88 -21.13 -5.14 -19.83
CA ILE A 88 -21.65 -5.32 -21.20
C ILE A 88 -21.24 -6.67 -21.79
N GLY A 89 -22.21 -7.47 -22.20
CA GLY A 89 -22.02 -8.81 -22.77
C GLY A 89 -21.80 -9.92 -21.72
N ARG A 90 -21.88 -9.58 -20.43
CA ARG A 90 -21.73 -10.50 -19.29
C ARG A 90 -22.85 -10.36 -18.26
N GLU A 91 -23.96 -9.71 -18.61
CA GLU A 91 -25.10 -9.43 -17.73
C GLU A 91 -25.66 -10.70 -17.07
N GLU A 92 -25.82 -11.78 -17.85
CA GLU A 92 -26.30 -13.07 -17.33
C GLU A 92 -25.34 -13.66 -16.30
N LEU A 93 -24.02 -13.57 -16.55
CA LEU A 93 -22.99 -14.04 -15.62
C LEU A 93 -23.01 -13.24 -14.32
N TRP A 94 -23.19 -11.92 -14.40
CA TRP A 94 -23.26 -11.05 -13.22
C TRP A 94 -24.62 -11.05 -12.53
N GLY A 95 -25.68 -11.55 -13.16
CA GLY A 95 -27.04 -11.49 -12.62
C GLY A 95 -27.64 -10.08 -12.56
N VAL A 96 -27.02 -9.09 -13.22
CA VAL A 96 -27.48 -7.69 -13.26
C VAL A 96 -27.44 -7.14 -14.68
N LYS A 97 -28.21 -6.09 -14.96
CA LYS A 97 -28.32 -5.48 -16.30
C LYS A 97 -27.81 -4.05 -16.30
N ALA A 98 -27.12 -3.66 -17.36
CA ALA A 98 -26.67 -2.28 -17.54
C ALA A 98 -27.83 -1.27 -17.54
N SER A 99 -29.04 -1.69 -17.94
CA SER A 99 -30.26 -0.87 -17.90
C SER A 99 -30.64 -0.39 -16.48
N GLN A 100 -30.13 -1.03 -15.43
CA GLN A 100 -30.34 -0.57 -14.05
C GLN A 100 -29.69 0.80 -13.78
N PHE A 101 -28.68 1.18 -14.58
CA PHE A 101 -28.09 2.52 -14.55
C PHE A 101 -28.79 3.54 -15.47
N GLU A 102 -29.86 3.18 -16.19
CA GLU A 102 -30.60 4.15 -17.04
C GLU A 102 -30.99 5.44 -16.28
N PRO A 103 -31.45 5.40 -15.01
CA PRO A 103 -31.73 6.62 -14.25
C PRO A 103 -30.50 7.51 -14.01
N ALA A 104 -29.29 6.96 -14.14
CA ALA A 104 -28.02 7.67 -13.95
C ALA A 104 -27.45 8.26 -15.25
N ASN A 105 -28.06 8.01 -16.43
CA ASN A 105 -27.50 8.41 -17.72
C ASN A 105 -27.21 9.92 -17.79
N ASP A 106 -28.17 10.77 -17.42
CA ASP A 106 -28.01 12.23 -17.43
C ASP A 106 -26.94 12.69 -16.43
N PHE A 107 -26.81 12.00 -15.29
CA PHE A 107 -25.75 12.26 -14.32
C PHE A 107 -24.38 11.92 -14.89
N VAL A 108 -24.23 10.72 -15.45
CA VAL A 108 -22.97 10.25 -16.04
C VAL A 108 -22.56 11.12 -17.22
N GLN A 109 -23.50 11.51 -18.07
CA GLN A 109 -23.26 12.42 -19.19
C GLN A 109 -22.72 13.77 -18.70
N ARG A 110 -23.35 14.38 -17.69
CA ARG A 110 -22.92 15.68 -17.15
C ARG A 110 -21.52 15.62 -16.52
N PHE A 111 -21.29 14.65 -15.65
CA PHE A 111 -20.08 14.63 -14.80
C PHE A 111 -18.88 13.91 -15.44
N ARG A 112 -19.05 13.29 -16.61
CA ARG A 112 -17.94 12.86 -17.50
C ARG A 112 -17.79 13.74 -18.73
N ALA A 113 -18.55 14.82 -18.86
CA ALA A 113 -18.42 15.74 -19.98
C ALA A 113 -16.99 16.29 -20.04
N PRO A 114 -16.35 16.38 -21.23
CA PRO A 114 -14.99 16.88 -21.37
C PRO A 114 -14.78 18.25 -20.71
N GLU A 115 -15.72 19.18 -20.90
CA GLU A 115 -15.69 20.51 -20.30
C GLU A 115 -15.74 20.49 -18.77
N PHE A 116 -16.46 19.53 -18.18
CA PHE A 116 -16.55 19.36 -16.74
C PHE A 116 -15.24 18.84 -16.17
N LEU A 117 -14.71 17.75 -16.75
CA LEU A 117 -13.44 17.16 -16.32
C LEU A 117 -12.28 18.15 -16.53
N ALA A 118 -12.25 18.86 -17.67
CA ALA A 118 -11.27 19.91 -17.92
C ALA A 118 -11.30 21.02 -16.86
N SER A 119 -12.47 21.35 -16.31
CA SER A 119 -12.58 22.35 -15.24
C SER A 119 -11.94 21.92 -13.91
N LEU A 120 -11.66 20.62 -13.75
CA LEU A 120 -11.00 20.04 -12.57
C LEU A 120 -9.48 19.86 -12.78
N ALA A 121 -8.94 20.23 -13.95
CA ALA A 121 -7.55 19.96 -14.33
C ALA A 121 -6.50 20.46 -13.33
N GLU A 122 -6.76 21.56 -12.63
CA GLU A 122 -5.86 22.17 -11.63
C GLU A 122 -6.47 22.17 -10.22
N VAL A 123 -7.54 21.40 -10.00
CA VAL A 123 -8.30 21.39 -8.75
C VAL A 123 -7.90 20.18 -7.91
N GLN A 124 -7.01 20.36 -6.94
CA GLN A 124 -6.56 19.26 -6.07
C GLN A 124 -7.62 18.81 -5.04
N GLY A 125 -8.60 19.66 -4.72
CA GLY A 125 -9.61 19.42 -3.69
C GLY A 125 -9.08 19.63 -2.26
N PRO A 126 -9.76 20.41 -1.41
CA PRO A 126 -9.36 20.56 0.00
C PRO A 126 -9.34 19.21 0.70
N ARG A 127 -8.33 18.90 1.52
CA ARG A 127 -8.25 17.60 2.21
C ARG A 127 -9.12 17.52 3.47
N HIS A 128 -9.50 18.66 4.05
CA HIS A 128 -10.27 18.78 5.30
C HIS A 128 -9.62 18.05 6.48
N LEU A 129 -8.32 18.23 6.64
CA LEU A 129 -7.58 17.72 7.79
C LEU A 129 -7.88 18.57 9.02
N ALA A 130 -7.89 17.95 10.20
CA ALA A 130 -7.86 18.70 11.46
C ALA A 130 -6.49 19.40 11.62
N SER A 131 -6.42 20.47 12.43
CA SER A 131 -5.21 21.30 12.60
C SER A 131 -3.96 20.48 12.93
N ASP A 132 -4.10 19.47 13.77
CA ASP A 132 -2.96 18.65 14.22
C ASP A 132 -2.45 17.78 13.06
N PHE A 133 -3.35 17.30 12.20
CA PHE A 133 -2.99 16.57 10.98
C PHE A 133 -2.46 17.47 9.86
N GLU A 134 -2.86 18.74 9.80
CA GLU A 134 -2.22 19.73 8.93
C GLU A 134 -0.77 19.97 9.36
N MET A 135 -0.50 20.02 10.66
CA MET A 135 0.87 20.12 11.19
C MET A 135 1.72 18.88 10.85
N VAL A 136 1.14 17.67 10.95
CA VAL A 136 1.77 16.43 10.48
C VAL A 136 2.10 16.53 8.99
N GLN A 137 1.12 16.91 8.17
CA GLN A 137 1.30 17.10 6.74
C GLN A 137 2.46 18.07 6.43
N ASP A 138 2.46 19.26 7.03
CA ASP A 138 3.46 20.28 6.75
C ASP A 138 4.87 19.86 7.17
N THR A 139 4.98 19.15 8.30
CA THR A 139 6.25 18.60 8.79
C THR A 139 6.85 17.62 7.77
N PHE A 140 6.07 16.60 7.39
CA PHE A 140 6.55 15.57 6.46
C PHE A 140 6.70 16.09 5.03
N ARG A 141 5.84 17.00 4.58
CA ARG A 141 5.97 17.66 3.28
C ARG A 141 7.25 18.49 3.19
N SER A 142 7.54 19.27 4.24
CA SER A 142 8.76 20.09 4.30
C SER A 142 10.00 19.21 4.23
N TYR A 143 10.05 18.11 5.00
CA TYR A 143 11.15 17.16 4.97
C TYR A 143 11.28 16.46 3.60
N ALA A 144 10.17 15.96 3.06
CA ALA A 144 10.10 15.33 1.75
C ALA A 144 10.66 16.24 0.65
N ASN A 145 10.29 17.52 0.64
CA ASN A 145 10.73 18.49 -0.36
C ASN A 145 12.20 18.90 -0.21
N LYS A 146 12.65 19.13 1.03
CA LYS A 146 13.98 19.71 1.28
C LYS A 146 15.10 18.66 1.31
N VAL A 147 14.79 17.44 1.75
CA VAL A 147 15.80 16.41 2.03
C VAL A 147 15.68 15.24 1.06
N ILE A 148 14.47 14.71 0.85
CA ILE A 148 14.28 13.47 0.07
C ILE A 148 14.25 13.72 -1.44
N ALA A 149 13.40 14.64 -1.90
CA ALA A 149 13.17 14.89 -3.33
C ALA A 149 14.46 15.22 -4.10
N PRO A 150 15.42 16.01 -3.56
CA PRO A 150 16.70 16.27 -4.24
C PRO A 150 17.57 15.02 -4.45
N GLN A 151 17.38 13.96 -3.67
CA GLN A 151 18.18 12.74 -3.73
C GLN A 151 17.52 11.62 -4.56
N ALA A 152 16.20 11.66 -4.71
CA ALA A 152 15.40 10.56 -5.24
C ALA A 152 15.85 10.11 -6.65
N GLU A 153 16.18 11.06 -7.54
CA GLU A 153 16.57 10.73 -8.91
C GLU A 153 17.99 10.15 -8.98
N ARG A 154 18.92 10.67 -8.17
CA ARG A 154 20.28 10.14 -8.07
C ARG A 154 20.25 8.69 -7.57
N VAL A 155 19.46 8.43 -6.53
CA VAL A 155 19.28 7.08 -5.98
C VAL A 155 18.70 6.14 -7.03
N HIS A 156 17.66 6.56 -7.75
CA HIS A 156 17.04 5.74 -8.78
C HIS A 156 18.02 5.40 -9.92
N ARG A 157 18.61 6.41 -10.55
CA ARG A 157 19.44 6.24 -11.77
C ARG A 157 20.72 5.46 -11.52
N HIS A 158 21.32 5.64 -10.35
CA HIS A 158 22.58 4.97 -10.01
C HIS A 158 22.39 3.68 -9.21
N ASN A 159 21.14 3.23 -9.03
CA ASN A 159 20.81 2.09 -8.17
C ASN A 159 21.50 2.21 -6.79
N GLY A 160 21.46 3.41 -6.23
CA GLY A 160 22.13 3.72 -4.97
C GLY A 160 21.28 3.35 -3.76
N ASP A 161 21.91 3.36 -2.60
CA ASP A 161 21.23 3.24 -1.31
C ASP A 161 20.54 4.53 -0.88
N VAL A 162 19.59 4.40 0.04
CA VAL A 162 19.05 5.52 0.81
C VAL A 162 20.18 6.22 1.58
N PRO A 163 20.38 7.53 1.42
CA PRO A 163 21.36 8.28 2.21
C PRO A 163 21.10 8.17 3.72
N GLU A 164 22.16 8.04 4.52
CA GLU A 164 22.05 8.00 5.99
C GLU A 164 21.42 9.27 6.56
N GLU A 165 21.67 10.42 5.94
CA GLU A 165 21.06 11.70 6.29
C GLU A 165 19.52 11.64 6.24
N ILE A 166 18.95 10.87 5.31
CA ILE A 166 17.50 10.69 5.22
C ILE A 166 16.99 9.84 6.38
N ILE A 167 17.66 8.75 6.72
CA ILE A 167 17.27 7.89 7.85
C ILE A 167 17.39 8.66 9.16
N ALA A 168 18.54 9.29 9.41
CA ALA A 168 18.80 10.04 10.63
C ALA A 168 17.81 11.19 10.82
N GLY A 169 17.53 11.98 9.77
CA GLY A 169 16.57 13.07 9.87
C GLY A 169 15.12 12.59 10.04
N LEU A 170 14.74 11.44 9.46
CA LEU A 170 13.43 10.82 9.69
C LEU A 170 13.30 10.31 11.14
N ALA A 171 14.37 9.78 11.72
CA ALA A 171 14.42 9.40 13.12
C ALA A 171 14.29 10.62 14.04
N GLU A 172 15.00 11.71 13.73
CA GLU A 172 14.95 12.97 14.50
C GLU A 172 13.54 13.58 14.56
N ILE A 173 12.79 13.55 13.45
CA ILE A 173 11.40 14.03 13.43
C ILE A 173 10.38 12.99 13.90
N GLY A 174 10.84 11.83 14.40
CA GLY A 174 9.98 10.81 15.00
C GLY A 174 9.21 9.92 14.03
N ALA A 175 9.58 9.88 12.75
CA ALA A 175 8.82 9.19 11.71
C ALA A 175 8.67 7.69 11.93
N PHE A 176 9.69 7.04 12.50
CA PHE A 176 9.70 5.60 12.77
C PHE A 176 8.94 5.20 14.05
N GLY A 177 8.68 6.17 14.93
CA GLY A 177 7.92 5.99 16.17
C GLY A 177 6.41 6.18 16.02
N LEU A 178 5.90 6.55 14.83
CA LEU A 178 4.48 6.88 14.62
C LEU A 178 3.52 5.72 14.97
N SER A 179 3.96 4.47 14.77
CA SER A 179 3.16 3.28 15.06
C SER A 179 3.53 2.60 16.39
N VAL A 180 4.58 3.10 17.07
CA VAL A 180 5.06 2.55 18.34
C VAL A 180 4.29 3.22 19.49
N PRO A 181 3.70 2.46 20.43
CA PRO A 181 2.96 3.05 21.53
C PRO A 181 3.81 3.97 22.42
N VAL A 182 3.18 5.01 22.98
CA VAL A 182 3.85 5.99 23.85
C VAL A 182 4.50 5.37 25.09
N GLU A 183 3.94 4.29 25.64
CA GLU A 183 4.52 3.57 26.77
C GLU A 183 5.83 2.82 26.42
N TYR A 184 6.16 2.72 25.13
CA TYR A 184 7.40 2.15 24.61
C TYR A 184 8.23 3.18 23.81
N GLU A 185 8.20 4.44 24.25
CA GLU A 185 9.00 5.55 23.69
C GLU A 185 8.67 5.90 22.23
N GLY A 186 7.48 5.54 21.75
CA GLY A 186 6.94 5.98 20.47
C GLY A 186 5.98 7.16 20.59
N PHE A 187 5.18 7.37 19.54
CA PHE A 187 4.22 8.48 19.42
C PHE A 187 2.77 8.02 19.24
N SER A 188 2.53 6.71 19.16
CA SER A 188 1.17 6.16 19.02
C SER A 188 0.42 6.21 20.35
N GLU A 189 -0.65 6.99 20.39
CA GLU A 189 -1.70 6.86 21.43
C GLU A 189 -2.77 5.82 21.01
N GLY A 190 -2.55 5.12 19.90
CA GLY A 190 -3.53 4.27 19.24
C GLY A 190 -4.69 5.06 18.61
N GLY A 191 -5.72 4.32 18.21
CA GLY A 191 -6.96 4.92 17.70
C GLY A 191 -6.82 5.59 16.33
N GLU A 192 -7.87 6.32 15.94
CA GLU A 192 -7.98 6.98 14.62
C GLU A 192 -6.84 7.97 14.34
N SER A 193 -6.36 8.69 15.36
CA SER A 193 -5.32 9.70 15.20
C SER A 193 -3.99 9.11 14.72
N GLU A 194 -3.63 7.93 15.22
CA GLU A 194 -2.39 7.27 14.84
C GLU A 194 -2.40 6.80 13.37
N TYR A 195 -3.48 6.16 12.94
CA TYR A 195 -3.63 5.71 11.55
C TYR A 195 -3.66 6.90 10.59
N MET A 196 -4.39 7.97 10.93
CA MET A 196 -4.45 9.19 10.12
C MET A 196 -3.08 9.86 9.99
N ALA A 197 -2.36 10.04 11.10
CA ALA A 197 -1.01 10.63 11.08
C ALA A 197 -0.04 9.80 10.22
N SER A 198 -0.08 8.47 10.36
CA SER A 198 0.77 7.56 9.59
C SER A 198 0.44 7.59 8.10
N VAL A 199 -0.84 7.58 7.71
CA VAL A 199 -1.26 7.71 6.31
C VAL A 199 -0.78 9.03 5.69
N ILE A 200 -0.93 10.15 6.40
CA ILE A 200 -0.51 11.46 5.92
C ILE A 200 1.01 11.55 5.78
N ALA A 201 1.76 11.08 6.78
CA ALA A 201 3.21 11.04 6.73
C ALA A 201 3.72 10.22 5.54
N THR A 202 3.18 9.01 5.37
CA THR A 202 3.51 8.11 4.26
C THR A 202 3.17 8.73 2.91
N GLU A 203 2.01 9.37 2.78
CA GLU A 203 1.60 10.07 1.56
C GLU A 203 2.60 11.17 1.16
N GLU A 204 2.93 12.06 2.10
CA GLU A 204 3.82 13.20 1.82
C GLU A 204 5.27 12.76 1.54
N LEU A 205 5.77 11.72 2.23
CA LEU A 205 7.09 11.17 1.98
C LEU A 205 7.17 10.42 0.65
N SER A 206 6.13 9.66 0.29
CA SER A 206 6.05 8.98 -1.01
C SER A 206 5.90 9.92 -2.19
N ARG A 207 5.39 11.13 -1.97
CA ARG A 207 5.40 12.20 -2.98
C ARG A 207 6.82 12.57 -3.41
N ALA A 208 7.79 12.53 -2.49
CA ALA A 208 9.20 12.73 -2.83
C ALA A 208 9.86 11.47 -3.38
N SER A 209 9.67 10.33 -2.72
CA SER A 209 10.16 9.03 -3.20
C SER A 209 9.41 7.86 -2.56
N LEU A 210 8.99 6.90 -3.38
CA LEU A 210 8.40 5.65 -2.90
C LEU A 210 9.38 4.88 -2.01
N GLY A 211 10.60 4.64 -2.51
CA GLY A 211 11.61 3.80 -1.86
C GLY A 211 12.25 4.44 -0.64
N ILE A 212 12.91 5.59 -0.82
CA ILE A 212 13.69 6.24 0.24
C ILE A 212 12.88 7.18 1.14
N GLY A 213 11.55 7.23 0.94
CA GLY A 213 10.62 8.03 1.72
C GLY A 213 9.55 7.16 2.37
N GLY A 214 8.35 7.12 1.79
CA GLY A 214 7.20 6.49 2.45
C GLY A 214 7.36 4.99 2.73
N SER A 215 8.03 4.23 1.85
CA SER A 215 8.31 2.83 2.17
C SER A 215 9.35 2.66 3.27
N LEU A 216 10.26 3.60 3.52
CA LEU A 216 11.26 3.46 4.56
C LEU A 216 10.62 3.48 5.96
N ILE A 217 9.72 4.44 6.22
CA ILE A 217 9.07 4.60 7.53
C ILE A 217 8.03 3.50 7.83
N THR A 218 7.48 2.86 6.80
CA THR A 218 6.46 1.79 6.94
C THR A 218 7.07 0.41 7.20
N ARG A 219 8.40 0.23 7.12
CA ARG A 219 9.04 -1.07 7.42
C ARG A 219 8.95 -1.47 8.88
N PRO A 220 9.44 -0.67 9.85
CA PRO A 220 9.40 -1.07 11.25
C PRO A 220 7.98 -1.24 11.80
N GLU A 221 6.99 -0.61 11.16
CA GLU A 221 5.59 -0.75 11.55
C GLU A 221 5.10 -2.21 11.48
N ILE A 222 5.50 -2.99 10.47
CA ILE A 222 5.03 -4.38 10.33
C ILE A 222 5.48 -5.24 11.53
N LEU A 223 6.73 -5.06 11.99
CA LEU A 223 7.23 -5.73 13.19
C LEU A 223 6.60 -5.16 14.47
N THR A 224 6.44 -3.83 14.55
CA THR A 224 5.78 -3.14 15.66
C THR A 224 4.38 -3.70 15.91
N ARG A 225 3.55 -3.85 14.87
CA ARG A 225 2.20 -4.41 15.01
C ARG A 225 2.21 -5.85 15.49
N ALA A 226 3.13 -6.68 15.01
CA ALA A 226 3.26 -8.07 15.48
C ALA A 226 3.64 -8.14 16.98
N LEU A 227 4.58 -7.29 17.42
CA LEU A 227 5.00 -7.17 18.82
C LEU A 227 3.86 -6.65 19.72
N VAL A 228 3.17 -5.59 19.31
CA VAL A 228 2.01 -5.06 20.05
C VAL A 228 0.91 -6.12 20.17
N LYS A 229 0.66 -6.88 19.10
CA LYS A 229 -0.41 -7.89 19.06
C LYS A 229 -0.12 -9.14 19.88
N GLY A 230 1.13 -9.61 19.90
CA GLY A 230 1.45 -10.92 20.49
C GLY A 230 2.85 -11.09 21.05
N GLY A 231 3.65 -10.03 21.13
CA GLY A 231 4.90 -10.04 21.88
C GLY A 231 4.67 -10.07 23.38
N THR A 232 5.63 -10.63 24.13
CA THR A 232 5.65 -10.52 25.59
C THR A 232 5.99 -9.09 26.01
N GLU A 233 5.65 -8.68 27.23
CA GLU A 233 6.01 -7.34 27.73
C GLU A 233 7.52 -7.10 27.71
N ALA A 234 8.31 -8.14 28.02
CA ALA A 234 9.77 -8.07 27.90
C ALA A 234 10.23 -7.81 26.46
N GLN A 235 9.61 -8.45 25.47
CA GLN A 235 9.90 -8.20 24.05
C GLN A 235 9.48 -6.78 23.64
N LYS A 236 8.34 -6.29 24.11
CA LYS A 236 7.87 -4.94 23.78
C LYS A 236 8.84 -3.88 24.32
N HIS A 237 9.22 -3.98 25.60
CA HIS A 237 10.20 -3.08 26.21
C HIS A 237 11.59 -3.16 25.57
N GLU A 238 12.01 -4.33 25.09
CA GLU A 238 13.31 -4.50 24.43
C GLU A 238 13.34 -3.94 23.00
N TRP A 239 12.31 -4.24 22.20
CA TRP A 239 12.38 -4.02 20.75
C TRP A 239 11.70 -2.73 20.28
N LEU A 240 10.58 -2.34 20.88
CA LEU A 240 9.80 -1.21 20.38
C LEU A 240 10.53 0.15 20.48
N PRO A 241 11.22 0.48 21.59
CA PRO A 241 12.01 1.72 21.66
C PRO A 241 13.14 1.76 20.62
N LYS A 242 13.75 0.61 20.33
CA LYS A 242 14.83 0.48 19.35
C LYS A 242 14.35 0.65 17.92
N LEU A 243 13.12 0.22 17.62
CA LEU A 243 12.47 0.45 16.33
C LEU A 243 12.08 1.92 16.17
N ALA A 244 11.55 2.55 17.22
CA ALA A 244 11.16 3.97 17.21
C ALA A 244 12.37 4.90 17.00
N SER A 245 13.49 4.60 17.65
CA SER A 245 14.75 5.38 17.58
C SER A 245 15.67 5.01 16.42
N THR A 246 15.35 3.97 15.64
CA THR A 246 16.19 3.39 14.59
C THR A 246 17.52 2.78 15.04
N GLU A 247 17.73 2.56 16.34
CA GLU A 247 18.82 1.68 16.82
C GLU A 247 18.70 0.30 16.15
N VAL A 248 17.47 -0.16 15.97
CA VAL A 248 17.13 -1.35 15.21
C VAL A 248 16.33 -0.98 13.97
N MET A 249 16.81 -1.48 12.83
CA MET A 249 16.11 -1.40 11.55
C MET A 249 15.74 -2.80 11.10
N SER A 250 14.51 -2.98 10.66
CA SER A 250 13.96 -4.30 10.32
C SER A 250 13.74 -4.48 8.82
N ALA A 251 14.07 -5.67 8.32
CA ALA A 251 13.58 -6.18 7.05
C ALA A 251 12.50 -7.25 7.30
N VAL A 252 11.56 -7.39 6.37
CA VAL A 252 10.51 -8.42 6.44
C VAL A 252 10.93 -9.60 5.57
N ALA A 253 11.02 -10.79 6.18
CA ALA A 253 11.55 -12.01 5.58
C ALA A 253 10.49 -13.13 5.61
N VAL A 254 9.53 -13.02 4.71
CA VAL A 254 8.34 -13.89 4.67
C VAL A 254 8.32 -14.74 3.40
N THR A 255 8.39 -14.08 2.24
CA THR A 255 8.34 -14.68 0.91
C THR A 255 9.53 -15.60 0.64
N GLU A 256 9.28 -16.70 -0.06
CA GLU A 256 10.28 -17.65 -0.54
C GLU A 256 10.19 -17.78 -2.07
N PRO A 257 11.21 -18.31 -2.75
CA PRO A 257 11.22 -18.43 -4.22
C PRO A 257 9.94 -19.04 -4.82
N ASP A 258 9.40 -20.07 -4.18
CA ASP A 258 8.17 -20.75 -4.61
C ASP A 258 6.91 -20.30 -3.85
N TYR A 259 7.02 -19.42 -2.85
CA TYR A 259 5.94 -19.09 -1.91
C TYR A 259 5.82 -17.59 -1.65
N GLY A 260 5.02 -16.92 -2.48
CA GLY A 260 4.58 -15.53 -2.28
C GLY A 260 3.14 -15.44 -1.79
N SER A 261 2.19 -15.55 -2.73
CA SER A 261 0.75 -15.52 -2.42
C SER A 261 0.30 -16.68 -1.52
N ASP A 262 0.91 -17.86 -1.67
CA ASP A 262 0.66 -19.04 -0.81
C ASP A 262 1.66 -19.11 0.36
N VAL A 263 1.70 -18.04 1.16
CA VAL A 263 2.66 -17.91 2.26
C VAL A 263 2.51 -19.01 3.33
N ALA A 264 1.31 -19.58 3.49
CA ALA A 264 1.04 -20.64 4.45
C ALA A 264 1.83 -21.95 4.14
N SER A 265 2.22 -22.14 2.88
CA SER A 265 2.93 -23.32 2.38
C SER A 265 4.45 -23.20 2.42
N LEU A 266 4.99 -22.12 3.01
CA LEU A 266 6.42 -21.87 3.11
C LEU A 266 7.20 -23.06 3.73
N LYS A 267 8.47 -23.18 3.33
CA LYS A 267 9.37 -24.30 3.64
C LYS A 267 10.48 -23.96 4.63
N THR A 268 10.87 -22.69 4.80
CA THR A 268 11.91 -22.29 5.77
C THR A 268 11.57 -22.87 7.13
N THR A 269 12.50 -23.58 7.74
CA THR A 269 12.30 -24.26 9.03
C THR A 269 12.96 -23.50 10.16
N ALA A 270 12.39 -23.62 11.35
CA ALA A 270 13.02 -23.27 12.61
C ALA A 270 12.88 -24.48 13.53
N VAL A 271 13.98 -25.16 13.84
CA VAL A 271 14.00 -26.35 14.71
C VAL A 271 14.68 -26.03 16.03
N ARG A 272 14.23 -26.61 17.14
CA ARG A 272 14.90 -26.39 18.43
C ARG A 272 16.35 -26.88 18.37
N GLY A 273 17.27 -26.11 18.96
CA GLY A 273 18.69 -26.45 18.99
C GLY A 273 19.47 -25.63 20.02
N THR A 274 20.79 -25.77 19.98
CA THR A 274 21.70 -25.17 20.95
C THR A 274 22.68 -24.24 20.25
N GLY A 275 22.88 -23.06 20.82
CA GLY A 275 23.77 -22.02 20.29
C GLY A 275 25.21 -22.13 20.77
N PRO A 276 26.06 -21.13 20.43
CA PRO A 276 27.52 -21.18 20.59
C PRO A 276 27.99 -21.30 22.05
N ASN A 277 27.13 -20.94 23.01
CA ASN A 277 27.41 -20.98 24.45
C ASN A 277 26.61 -22.06 25.20
N GLY A 278 26.02 -23.03 24.50
CA GLY A 278 25.14 -24.02 25.13
C GLY A 278 23.71 -23.52 25.38
N GLU A 279 23.36 -22.33 24.89
CA GLU A 279 22.04 -21.70 25.08
C GLU A 279 20.97 -22.35 24.19
N ALA A 280 19.79 -22.62 24.77
CA ALA A 280 18.66 -23.15 24.03
C ALA A 280 18.05 -22.09 23.10
N GLY A 281 17.69 -22.50 21.90
CA GLY A 281 17.06 -21.63 20.92
C GLY A 281 16.57 -22.39 19.70
N TRP A 282 16.66 -21.74 18.55
CA TRP A 282 16.19 -22.24 17.27
C TRP A 282 17.29 -22.19 16.23
N ILE A 283 17.36 -23.21 15.39
CA ILE A 283 18.22 -23.28 14.22
C ILE A 283 17.34 -23.09 12.99
N ILE A 284 17.61 -22.03 12.23
CA ILE A 284 16.83 -21.65 11.06
C ILE A 284 17.56 -22.09 9.78
N ASN A 285 16.81 -22.71 8.86
CA ASN A 285 17.30 -23.15 7.56
C ASN A 285 16.27 -22.82 6.47
N GLY A 286 16.72 -22.19 5.38
CA GLY A 286 15.87 -21.92 4.23
C GLY A 286 16.37 -20.79 3.36
N VAL A 287 15.51 -20.37 2.43
CA VAL A 287 15.76 -19.24 1.53
C VAL A 287 14.55 -18.33 1.57
N LYS A 288 14.79 -17.06 1.87
CA LYS A 288 13.82 -15.98 1.73
C LYS A 288 14.17 -15.15 0.50
N THR A 289 13.18 -14.53 -0.12
CA THR A 289 13.38 -13.67 -1.28
C THR A 289 12.48 -12.44 -1.20
N TRP A 290 12.76 -11.43 -2.03
CA TRP A 290 12.10 -10.13 -1.97
C TRP A 290 12.18 -9.45 -0.60
N CYS A 291 13.24 -9.72 0.17
CA CYS A 291 13.46 -9.15 1.49
C CYS A 291 13.96 -7.71 1.37
N THR A 292 13.04 -6.74 1.24
CA THR A 292 13.41 -5.33 1.12
C THR A 292 14.21 -4.85 2.33
N PHE A 293 15.26 -4.06 2.08
CA PHE A 293 16.17 -3.53 3.12
C PHE A 293 17.02 -4.58 3.82
N GLY A 294 17.11 -5.80 3.27
CA GLY A 294 17.81 -6.94 3.88
C GLY A 294 19.26 -6.66 4.30
N ALA A 295 20.06 -5.98 3.48
CA ALA A 295 21.45 -5.68 3.86
C ALA A 295 21.55 -4.74 5.07
N ARG A 296 20.79 -3.64 5.03
CA ARG A 296 20.89 -2.52 5.99
C ARG A 296 19.92 -2.59 7.17
N ALA A 297 19.13 -3.65 7.26
CA ALA A 297 18.44 -4.05 8.48
C ALA A 297 19.39 -4.81 9.41
N ASN A 298 19.29 -4.61 10.72
CA ASN A 298 20.01 -5.42 11.72
C ASN A 298 19.10 -6.48 12.38
N VAL A 299 17.82 -6.52 12.01
CA VAL A 299 16.92 -7.64 12.30
C VAL A 299 16.10 -8.06 11.08
N LEU A 300 15.85 -9.36 10.95
CA LEU A 300 14.84 -9.90 10.03
C LEU A 300 13.61 -10.30 10.84
N MET A 301 12.46 -9.74 10.52
CA MET A 301 11.16 -10.28 10.94
C MET A 301 10.87 -11.50 10.05
N LEU A 302 11.15 -12.70 10.57
CA LEU A 302 11.21 -13.92 9.78
C LEU A 302 10.10 -14.90 10.15
N LEU A 303 9.30 -15.29 9.16
CA LEU A 303 8.27 -16.32 9.30
C LEU A 303 8.84 -17.69 8.89
N ALA A 304 8.81 -18.65 9.82
CA ALA A 304 9.35 -20.00 9.61
C ALA A 304 8.40 -21.08 10.14
N ARG A 305 8.54 -22.28 9.60
CA ARG A 305 7.84 -23.48 10.04
C ARG A 305 8.54 -24.09 11.24
N THR A 306 7.86 -24.08 12.39
CA THR A 306 8.32 -24.74 13.62
C THR A 306 7.71 -26.11 13.82
N ASP A 307 6.55 -26.37 13.20
CA ASP A 307 5.90 -27.68 13.24
C ASP A 307 6.19 -28.47 11.95
N PRO A 308 6.81 -29.66 12.03
CA PRO A 308 7.10 -30.47 10.86
C PRO A 308 5.84 -31.04 10.18
N ASP A 309 4.70 -31.10 10.88
CA ASP A 309 3.43 -31.55 10.31
C ASP A 309 2.85 -30.49 9.35
N ARG A 310 3.05 -30.71 8.05
CA ARG A 310 2.56 -29.83 6.99
C ARG A 310 1.03 -29.76 6.93
N SER A 311 0.29 -30.73 7.48
CA SER A 311 -1.18 -30.70 7.50
C SER A 311 -1.73 -29.58 8.38
N LYS A 312 -0.92 -29.03 9.29
CA LYS A 312 -1.28 -27.86 10.09
C LYS A 312 -1.26 -26.55 9.30
N ALA A 313 -0.75 -26.55 8.07
CA ALA A 313 -0.69 -25.40 7.18
C ALA A 313 -0.13 -24.16 7.89
N HIS A 314 -0.91 -23.07 7.96
CA HIS A 314 -0.54 -21.81 8.60
C HIS A 314 -0.36 -21.89 10.12
N ARG A 315 -0.98 -22.88 10.78
CA ARG A 315 -0.84 -23.12 12.23
C ARG A 315 0.49 -23.76 12.62
N GLY A 316 1.27 -24.22 11.64
CA GLY A 316 2.62 -24.73 11.85
C GLY A 316 3.71 -23.66 11.78
N LEU A 317 3.33 -22.39 11.60
CA LEU A 317 4.24 -21.27 11.36
C LEU A 317 4.39 -20.40 12.61
N SER A 318 5.62 -19.95 12.86
CA SER A 318 5.99 -19.07 13.95
C SER A 318 6.82 -17.90 13.44
N LEU A 319 6.77 -16.78 14.16
CA LEU A 319 7.36 -15.52 13.74
C LEU A 319 8.52 -15.15 14.67
N PHE A 320 9.67 -14.82 14.09
CA PHE A 320 10.92 -14.59 14.81
C PHE A 320 11.46 -13.20 14.53
N ILE A 321 12.14 -12.62 15.52
CA ILE A 321 13.06 -11.50 15.34
C ILE A 321 14.45 -12.10 15.20
N VAL A 322 15.04 -12.09 14.02
CA VAL A 322 16.34 -12.72 13.75
C VAL A 322 17.41 -11.64 13.66
N PRO A 323 18.24 -11.44 14.70
CA PRO A 323 19.30 -10.44 14.66
C PRO A 323 20.38 -10.86 13.67
N LYS A 324 20.96 -9.87 12.99
CA LYS A 324 22.09 -10.06 12.09
C LYS A 324 22.96 -8.79 12.01
N PRO A 325 24.23 -8.89 11.59
CA PRO A 325 25.03 -7.72 11.28
C PRO A 325 24.45 -6.87 10.14
N LEU A 326 24.84 -5.61 10.09
CA LEU A 326 24.64 -4.76 8.91
C LEU A 326 25.57 -5.23 7.78
N GLY A 327 25.06 -5.26 6.56
CA GLY A 327 25.77 -5.74 5.38
C GLY A 327 25.98 -4.67 4.33
N ASP A 328 26.88 -4.95 3.39
CA ASP A 328 27.02 -4.18 2.17
C ASP A 328 25.77 -4.35 1.29
N SER A 329 25.33 -3.27 0.65
CA SER A 329 24.10 -3.24 -0.13
C SER A 329 24.18 -4.06 -1.41
N HIS A 330 25.38 -4.31 -1.93
CA HIS A 330 25.61 -5.14 -3.12
C HIS A 330 25.80 -6.62 -2.79
N GLY A 331 25.59 -7.00 -1.53
CA GLY A 331 25.57 -8.38 -1.08
C GLY A 331 26.36 -8.56 0.21
N PHE A 332 25.97 -9.56 0.99
CA PHE A 332 26.61 -9.84 2.27
C PHE A 332 26.72 -11.33 2.52
N THR A 333 27.76 -11.71 3.26
CA THR A 333 27.92 -13.04 3.82
C THR A 333 28.28 -12.89 5.28
N PHE A 334 27.47 -13.47 6.15
CA PHE A 334 27.72 -13.52 7.58
C PHE A 334 27.93 -14.94 8.05
N SER A 335 28.73 -15.08 9.09
CA SER A 335 28.87 -16.33 9.83
C SER A 335 28.63 -16.03 11.31
N GLN A 336 27.92 -16.92 11.98
CA GLN A 336 27.81 -16.92 13.43
C GLN A 336 28.89 -17.80 14.03
N ASP A 337 29.32 -17.44 15.23
CA ASP A 337 29.98 -18.38 16.12
C ASP A 337 29.12 -19.66 16.20
N GLY A 338 29.73 -20.84 16.29
CA GLY A 338 29.00 -22.10 16.34
C GLY A 338 28.46 -22.66 15.01
N GLY A 339 28.71 -22.01 13.86
CA GLY A 339 28.61 -22.65 12.54
C GLY A 339 27.36 -22.34 11.69
N GLY A 340 26.67 -21.23 11.96
CA GLY A 340 25.58 -20.71 11.11
C GLY A 340 26.07 -19.73 10.04
N LYS A 341 25.39 -19.67 8.90
CA LYS A 341 25.70 -18.77 7.77
C LYS A 341 24.44 -18.07 7.25
N MET A 342 24.61 -16.82 6.82
CA MET A 342 23.57 -16.05 6.12
C MET A 342 24.18 -15.32 4.92
N ASP A 343 23.69 -15.61 3.73
CA ASP A 343 24.13 -14.98 2.48
C ASP A 343 22.97 -14.17 1.88
N GLY A 344 23.21 -12.89 1.60
CA GLY A 344 22.25 -12.00 0.96
C GLY A 344 22.73 -11.54 -0.41
N SER A 345 21.92 -11.73 -1.45
CA SER A 345 22.17 -11.25 -2.80
C SER A 345 21.09 -10.24 -3.21
N PRO A 346 21.44 -9.01 -3.63
CA PRO A 346 20.46 -8.04 -4.08
C PRO A 346 19.80 -8.48 -5.39
N ILE A 347 18.54 -8.13 -5.55
CA ILE A 347 17.74 -8.33 -6.76
C ILE A 347 17.59 -6.97 -7.43
N ASP A 348 18.10 -6.84 -8.66
CA ASP A 348 17.95 -5.62 -9.44
C ASP A 348 16.49 -5.43 -9.87
N THR A 349 15.94 -4.25 -9.56
CA THR A 349 14.56 -3.89 -9.86
C THR A 349 14.49 -2.71 -10.85
N ILE A 350 13.43 -2.69 -11.65
CA ILE A 350 13.18 -1.61 -12.63
C ILE A 350 12.83 -0.27 -11.97
N GLY A 351 12.29 -0.30 -10.76
CA GLY A 351 11.91 0.84 -9.92
C GLY A 351 12.02 0.45 -8.45
N TYR A 352 11.50 1.26 -7.55
CA TYR A 352 11.50 1.01 -6.11
C TYR A 352 12.92 0.77 -5.55
N ARG A 353 13.81 1.74 -5.79
CA ARG A 353 15.25 1.66 -5.43
C ARG A 353 15.57 2.45 -4.15
N GLY A 354 16.74 2.20 -3.58
CA GLY A 354 17.23 2.85 -2.36
C GLY A 354 17.25 1.95 -1.13
N MET A 355 16.39 0.93 -1.06
CA MET A 355 16.46 -0.08 0.00
C MET A 355 17.00 -1.42 -0.50
N HIS A 356 16.92 -1.64 -1.82
CA HIS A 356 17.10 -2.93 -2.48
C HIS A 356 16.19 -4.03 -1.92
N SER A 357 16.05 -5.12 -2.66
CA SER A 357 15.39 -6.34 -2.18
C SER A 357 16.33 -7.50 -2.36
N TYR A 358 16.33 -8.45 -1.43
CA TYR A 358 17.35 -9.48 -1.37
C TYR A 358 16.73 -10.88 -1.45
N GLU A 359 17.44 -11.79 -2.12
CA GLU A 359 17.40 -13.20 -1.76
C GLU A 359 18.35 -13.40 -0.56
N ILE A 360 17.87 -14.09 0.48
CA ILE A 360 18.62 -14.36 1.70
C ILE A 360 18.59 -15.87 1.94
N ALA A 361 19.73 -16.53 1.74
CA ALA A 361 19.94 -17.92 2.11
C ALA A 361 20.41 -17.99 3.57
N ILE A 362 19.80 -18.88 4.35
CA ILE A 362 20.04 -19.04 5.77
C ILE A 362 20.35 -20.51 6.02
N GLU A 363 21.54 -20.79 6.53
CA GLU A 363 22.03 -22.13 6.83
C GLU A 363 22.43 -22.22 8.29
N ASN A 364 21.77 -23.10 9.04
CA ASN A 364 22.05 -23.39 10.44
C ASN A 364 22.17 -22.13 11.33
N TRP A 365 21.42 -21.08 11.03
CA TRP A 365 21.49 -19.82 11.77
C TRP A 365 20.78 -19.95 13.10
N TRP A 366 21.50 -19.72 14.20
CA TRP A 366 20.95 -19.83 15.53
C TRP A 366 20.27 -18.53 15.97
N VAL A 367 19.13 -18.68 16.65
CA VAL A 367 18.31 -17.59 17.19
C VAL A 367 17.88 -17.94 18.62
N PRO A 368 18.03 -17.03 19.60
CA PRO A 368 17.60 -17.26 20.97
C PRO A 368 16.11 -17.63 21.08
N ALA A 369 15.73 -18.42 22.08
CA ALA A 369 14.32 -18.75 22.32
C ALA A 369 13.45 -17.50 22.57
N ALA A 370 14.01 -16.48 23.25
CA ALA A 370 13.36 -15.20 23.55
C ALA A 370 13.02 -14.36 22.30
N ASN A 371 13.54 -14.74 21.13
CA ASN A 371 13.30 -14.04 19.88
C ASN A 371 12.15 -14.63 19.05
N LEU A 372 11.54 -15.72 19.51
CA LEU A 372 10.22 -16.15 19.05
C LEU A 372 9.17 -15.18 19.61
N ILE A 373 8.46 -14.44 18.76
CA ILE A 373 7.47 -13.45 19.23
C ILE A 373 6.37 -14.16 20.01
N GLY A 374 6.17 -13.76 21.27
CA GLY A 374 5.26 -14.41 22.21
C GLY A 374 5.82 -15.67 22.89
N GLU A 375 7.09 -16.02 22.63
CA GLU A 375 7.78 -17.20 23.17
C GLU A 375 6.96 -18.49 22.96
N GLU A 376 6.87 -19.37 23.97
CA GLU A 376 6.10 -20.61 23.86
C GLU A 376 4.62 -20.35 23.57
N ASP A 377 4.04 -19.25 24.08
CA ASP A 377 2.66 -18.84 23.76
C ASP A 377 2.52 -18.36 22.32
N GLY A 378 3.60 -17.93 21.67
CA GLY A 378 3.65 -17.51 20.28
C GLY A 378 3.81 -18.65 19.26
N LEU A 379 4.17 -19.84 19.72
CA LEU A 379 4.44 -20.99 18.87
C LEU A 379 3.20 -21.36 18.02
N GLY A 380 3.37 -21.43 16.70
CA GLY A 380 2.28 -21.73 15.75
C GLY A 380 1.32 -20.57 15.48
N LYS A 381 1.54 -19.39 16.09
CA LYS A 381 0.72 -18.18 15.88
C LYS A 381 1.33 -17.21 14.86
N GLY A 382 2.49 -17.53 14.28
CA GLY A 382 3.26 -16.62 13.44
C GLY A 382 2.50 -16.09 12.21
N PHE A 383 1.66 -16.92 11.58
CA PHE A 383 0.84 -16.47 10.45
C PHE A 383 -0.15 -15.36 10.87
N TYR A 384 -0.81 -15.52 12.01
CA TYR A 384 -1.77 -14.53 12.51
C TYR A 384 -1.10 -13.22 12.91
N LEU A 385 0.07 -13.31 13.56
CA LEU A 385 0.89 -12.14 13.90
C LEU A 385 1.37 -11.41 12.63
N GLN A 386 1.74 -12.15 11.60
CA GLN A 386 2.12 -11.58 10.30
C GLN A 386 0.95 -10.88 9.61
N MET A 387 -0.26 -11.46 9.66
CA MET A 387 -1.45 -10.86 9.06
C MET A 387 -1.84 -9.54 9.73
N ALA A 388 -1.69 -9.42 11.06
CA ALA A 388 -1.92 -8.17 11.77
C ALA A 388 -1.07 -7.00 11.22
N GLY A 389 0.21 -7.27 10.87
CA GLY A 389 1.05 -6.28 10.21
C GLY A 389 0.66 -5.98 8.76
N PHE A 390 0.23 -7.01 8.00
CA PHE A 390 -0.17 -6.84 6.60
C PHE A 390 -1.48 -6.09 6.40
N GLU A 391 -2.44 -6.22 7.33
CA GLU A 391 -3.71 -5.48 7.26
C GLU A 391 -3.45 -3.96 7.22
N ASN A 392 -2.60 -3.45 8.12
CA ASN A 392 -2.19 -2.06 8.09
C ASN A 392 -1.23 -1.74 6.91
N GLY A 393 -0.34 -2.67 6.56
CA GLY A 393 0.52 -2.53 5.37
C GLY A 393 -0.27 -2.22 4.09
N ARG A 394 -1.47 -2.80 3.94
CA ARG A 394 -2.37 -2.50 2.81
C ARG A 394 -2.82 -1.04 2.78
N LEU A 395 -3.24 -0.48 3.92
CA LEU A 395 -3.58 0.94 4.05
C LEU A 395 -2.37 1.83 3.74
N GLN A 396 -1.22 1.52 4.32
CA GLN A 396 0.03 2.24 4.05
C GLN A 396 0.49 2.12 2.59
N THR A 397 0.19 1.01 1.92
CA THR A 397 0.44 0.84 0.49
C THR A 397 -0.43 1.79 -0.33
N ALA A 398 -1.71 1.93 0.03
CA ALA A 398 -2.59 2.89 -0.62
C ALA A 398 -2.12 4.34 -0.37
N ALA A 399 -1.66 4.68 0.83
CA ALA A 399 -1.07 5.99 1.13
C ALA A 399 0.17 6.30 0.26
N ARG A 400 1.08 5.32 0.11
CA ARG A 400 2.24 5.42 -0.79
C ARG A 400 1.81 5.67 -2.23
N ALA A 401 0.79 4.94 -2.70
CA ALA A 401 0.23 5.08 -4.03
C ALA A 401 -0.34 6.49 -4.25
N VAL A 402 -1.07 7.05 -3.28
CA VAL A 402 -1.56 8.45 -3.34
C VAL A 402 -0.40 9.44 -3.46
N GLY A 403 0.67 9.28 -2.68
CA GLY A 403 1.86 10.13 -2.78
C GLY A 403 2.51 10.08 -4.17
N VAL A 404 2.70 8.88 -4.72
CA VAL A 404 3.26 8.67 -6.06
C VAL A 404 2.38 9.29 -7.15
N MET A 405 1.06 9.11 -7.06
CA MET A 405 0.12 9.72 -8.00
C MET A 405 0.14 11.25 -7.93
N GLN A 406 0.19 11.80 -6.72
CA GLN A 406 0.25 13.25 -6.50
C GLN A 406 1.52 13.85 -7.14
N ALA A 407 2.68 13.22 -6.95
CA ALA A 407 3.93 13.64 -7.57
C ALA A 407 3.87 13.59 -9.11
N ALA A 408 3.27 12.54 -9.66
CA ALA A 408 3.13 12.37 -11.11
C ALA A 408 2.18 13.41 -11.70
N TYR A 409 1.08 13.70 -11.01
CA TYR A 409 0.15 14.76 -11.40
C TYR A 409 0.80 16.14 -11.35
N GLU A 410 1.52 16.49 -10.26
CA GLU A 410 2.23 17.76 -10.13
C GLU A 410 3.26 17.96 -11.26
N ALA A 411 4.06 16.94 -11.57
CA ALA A 411 5.00 16.99 -12.69
C ALA A 411 4.30 17.13 -14.05
N ALA A 412 3.16 16.45 -14.25
CA ALA A 412 2.40 16.54 -15.49
C ALA A 412 1.77 17.92 -15.69
N VAL A 413 1.22 18.53 -14.64
CA VAL A 413 0.67 19.90 -14.67
C VAL A 413 1.77 20.90 -15.01
N ASP A 414 2.91 20.83 -14.31
CA ASP A 414 4.05 21.73 -14.56
C ASP A 414 4.55 21.61 -16.01
N TYR A 415 4.78 20.38 -16.49
CA TYR A 415 5.22 20.18 -17.87
C TYR A 415 4.18 20.64 -18.89
N ALA A 416 2.89 20.38 -18.65
CA ALA A 416 1.82 20.79 -19.55
C ALA A 416 1.72 22.33 -19.67
N ASN A 417 1.96 23.05 -18.58
CA ASN A 417 1.96 24.52 -18.55
C ASN A 417 3.18 25.14 -19.24
N ASN A 418 4.35 24.49 -19.16
CA ASN A 418 5.59 25.04 -19.72
C ASN A 418 5.88 24.58 -21.15
N ARG A 419 5.42 23.39 -21.56
CA ARG A 419 5.70 22.84 -22.88
C ARG A 419 4.72 23.41 -23.92
N THR A 420 5.26 24.11 -24.92
CA THR A 420 4.49 24.61 -26.07
C THR A 420 4.61 23.67 -27.27
N VAL A 421 3.47 23.34 -27.87
CA VAL A 421 3.36 22.66 -29.17
C VAL A 421 2.29 23.38 -29.99
N PHE A 422 2.39 23.35 -31.32
CA PHE A 422 1.46 24.01 -32.25
C PHE A 422 0.97 25.42 -31.82
N GLY A 423 1.85 26.21 -31.19
CA GLY A 423 1.59 27.61 -30.83
C GLY A 423 0.98 27.87 -29.44
N GLN A 424 0.68 26.85 -28.63
CA GLN A 424 0.16 27.05 -27.26
C GLN A 424 0.69 26.00 -26.26
N PRO A 425 0.65 26.28 -24.94
CA PRO A 425 0.96 25.29 -23.92
C PRO A 425 0.11 24.01 -24.05
N ILE A 426 0.69 22.85 -23.72
CA ILE A 426 -0.02 21.57 -23.73
C ILE A 426 -1.25 21.59 -22.80
N SER A 427 -1.22 22.39 -21.73
CA SER A 427 -2.36 22.59 -20.81
C SER A 427 -3.57 23.30 -21.42
N GLN A 428 -3.44 23.92 -22.60
CA GLN A 428 -4.57 24.55 -23.30
C GLN A 428 -5.34 23.58 -24.22
N TYR A 429 -4.85 22.36 -24.41
CA TYR A 429 -5.57 21.37 -25.21
C TYR A 429 -6.59 20.61 -24.36
N GLU A 430 -7.82 20.53 -24.85
CA GLU A 430 -8.96 19.89 -24.18
C GLU A 430 -8.61 18.49 -23.64
N LEU A 431 -8.01 17.63 -24.47
CA LEU A 431 -7.65 16.27 -24.06
C LEU A 431 -6.67 16.24 -22.88
N THR A 432 -5.70 17.15 -22.84
CA THR A 432 -4.78 17.27 -21.70
C THR A 432 -5.53 17.68 -20.44
N GLN A 433 -6.41 18.68 -20.55
CA GLN A 433 -7.20 19.17 -19.42
C GLN A 433 -8.11 18.07 -18.85
N VAL A 434 -8.78 17.30 -19.73
CA VAL A 434 -9.60 16.15 -19.33
C VAL A 434 -8.78 15.09 -18.61
N LYS A 435 -7.58 14.77 -19.11
CA LYS A 435 -6.67 13.81 -18.46
C LYS A 435 -6.25 14.28 -17.07
N LEU A 436 -5.78 15.52 -16.96
CA LEU A 436 -5.38 16.12 -15.68
C LEU A 436 -6.56 16.18 -14.70
N GLY A 437 -7.75 16.52 -15.17
CA GLY A 437 -8.96 16.56 -14.34
C GLY A 437 -9.35 15.19 -13.81
N ARG A 438 -9.32 14.16 -14.66
CA ARG A 438 -9.55 12.77 -14.22
C ARG A 438 -8.48 12.30 -13.24
N MET A 439 -7.20 12.65 -13.46
CA MET A 439 -6.12 12.35 -12.51
C MET A 439 -6.40 12.99 -11.13
N ALA A 440 -6.77 14.28 -11.09
CA ALA A 440 -7.08 14.98 -9.86
C ALA A 440 -8.26 14.34 -9.10
N VAL A 441 -9.33 13.98 -9.81
CA VAL A 441 -10.49 13.27 -9.25
C VAL A 441 -10.08 11.93 -8.62
N LEU A 442 -9.32 11.12 -9.36
CA LEU A 442 -8.89 9.80 -8.91
C LEU A 442 -7.96 9.86 -7.69
N ILE A 443 -7.04 10.83 -7.68
CA ILE A 443 -6.14 11.07 -6.55
C ILE A 443 -6.93 11.43 -5.30
N GLN A 444 -7.85 12.40 -5.40
CA GLN A 444 -8.60 12.85 -4.24
C GLN A 444 -9.59 11.79 -3.74
N ALA A 445 -10.23 11.04 -4.65
CA ALA A 445 -11.04 9.87 -4.31
C ALA A 445 -10.26 8.82 -3.52
N SER A 446 -9.08 8.47 -4.03
CA SER A 446 -8.18 7.51 -3.38
C SER A 446 -7.74 7.97 -1.98
N ARG A 447 -7.43 9.27 -1.85
CA ARG A 447 -7.03 9.88 -0.58
C ARG A 447 -8.14 9.84 0.45
N GLN A 448 -9.35 10.25 0.09
CA GLN A 448 -10.50 10.23 1.01
C GLN A 448 -10.87 8.81 1.43
N PHE A 449 -10.74 7.82 0.53
CA PHE A 449 -10.93 6.43 0.91
C PHE A 449 -9.85 5.95 1.89
N CYS A 450 -8.57 6.31 1.69
CA CYS A 450 -7.51 6.02 2.67
C CYS A 450 -7.84 6.62 4.05
N TYR A 451 -8.31 7.87 4.11
CA TYR A 451 -8.68 8.52 5.38
C TYR A 451 -9.88 7.84 6.04
N SER A 452 -10.90 7.47 5.27
CA SER A 452 -12.04 6.70 5.78
C SER A 452 -11.61 5.36 6.35
N VAL A 453 -10.70 4.64 5.67
CA VAL A 453 -10.17 3.36 6.15
C VAL A 453 -9.32 3.53 7.40
N ALA A 454 -8.50 4.57 7.49
CA ALA A 454 -7.75 4.90 8.70
C ALA A 454 -8.69 5.09 9.91
N GLY A 455 -9.82 5.79 9.72
CA GLY A 455 -10.84 5.94 10.76
C GLY A 455 -11.52 4.64 11.18
N LEU A 456 -11.74 3.70 10.24
CA LEU A 456 -12.26 2.36 10.56
C LEU A 456 -11.22 1.53 11.32
N MET A 457 -9.97 1.50 10.85
CA MET A 457 -8.89 0.76 11.49
C MET A 457 -8.57 1.26 12.90
N GLY A 458 -8.66 2.58 13.12
CA GLY A 458 -8.55 3.17 14.46
C GLY A 458 -9.60 2.69 15.46
N LYS A 459 -10.74 2.16 14.98
CA LYS A 459 -11.80 1.57 15.81
C LYS A 459 -11.67 0.05 15.96
N GLY A 460 -10.64 -0.56 15.37
CA GLY A 460 -10.48 -2.01 15.28
C GLY A 460 -11.35 -2.66 14.20
N GLU A 461 -11.90 -1.87 13.28
CA GLU A 461 -12.68 -2.32 12.12
C GLU A 461 -11.84 -2.19 10.83
N GLY A 462 -12.45 -2.23 9.64
CA GLY A 462 -11.78 -1.77 8.41
C GLY A 462 -10.84 -2.76 7.71
N ALA A 463 -10.68 -4.00 8.19
CA ALA A 463 -9.75 -4.96 7.59
C ALA A 463 -10.10 -5.33 6.14
N MET A 464 -11.40 -5.37 5.82
CA MET A 464 -11.90 -5.62 4.47
C MET A 464 -11.63 -4.40 3.57
N GLU A 465 -11.94 -3.22 4.08
CA GLU A 465 -11.79 -1.94 3.40
C GLU A 465 -10.32 -1.60 3.15
N ALA A 466 -9.42 -1.95 4.07
CA ALA A 466 -7.97 -1.89 3.86
C ALA A 466 -7.52 -2.72 2.64
N SER A 467 -8.16 -3.86 2.40
CA SER A 467 -7.89 -4.70 1.23
C SER A 467 -8.46 -4.07 -0.04
N MET A 468 -9.69 -3.54 0.02
CA MET A 468 -10.35 -2.85 -1.09
C MET A 468 -9.62 -1.58 -1.53
N VAL A 469 -9.22 -0.71 -0.58
CA VAL A 469 -8.50 0.53 -0.87
C VAL A 469 -7.15 0.22 -1.52
N LYS A 470 -6.42 -0.79 -1.05
CA LYS A 470 -5.15 -1.19 -1.66
C LYS A 470 -5.34 -1.70 -3.09
N ALA A 471 -6.31 -2.59 -3.32
CA ALA A 471 -6.59 -3.12 -4.66
C ALA A 471 -6.97 -2.00 -5.64
N TYR A 472 -7.87 -1.10 -5.23
CA TYR A 472 -8.33 0.00 -6.07
C TYR A 472 -7.22 1.03 -6.33
N VAL A 473 -6.64 1.60 -5.27
CA VAL A 473 -5.73 2.75 -5.38
C VAL A 473 -4.43 2.38 -6.09
N CYS A 474 -3.88 1.18 -5.87
CA CYS A 474 -2.65 0.77 -6.55
C CYS A 474 -2.84 0.65 -8.07
N ARG A 475 -3.98 0.10 -8.50
CA ARG A 475 -4.33 0.00 -9.92
C ARG A 475 -4.53 1.39 -10.55
N VAL A 476 -5.17 2.30 -9.82
CA VAL A 476 -5.34 3.69 -10.26
C VAL A 476 -3.99 4.40 -10.38
N ALA A 477 -3.04 4.13 -9.48
CA ALA A 477 -1.70 4.72 -9.55
C ALA A 477 -0.94 4.35 -10.82
N GLU A 478 -1.09 3.13 -11.32
CA GLU A 478 -0.51 2.72 -12.60
C GLU A 478 -1.07 3.57 -13.76
N TRP A 479 -2.38 3.85 -13.75
CA TRP A 479 -3.00 4.68 -14.78
C TRP A 479 -2.55 6.15 -14.68
N VAL A 480 -2.59 6.74 -13.49
CA VAL A 480 -2.22 8.15 -13.28
C VAL A 480 -0.76 8.41 -13.66
N THR A 481 0.16 7.55 -13.22
CA THR A 481 1.59 7.70 -13.57
C THR A 481 1.86 7.47 -15.05
N ARG A 482 1.15 6.54 -15.70
CA ARG A 482 1.19 6.35 -17.16
C ARG A 482 0.71 7.58 -17.93
N GLU A 483 -0.36 8.24 -17.46
CA GLU A 483 -0.85 9.47 -18.11
C GLU A 483 0.11 10.64 -17.92
N ALA A 484 0.71 10.78 -16.73
CA ALA A 484 1.75 11.77 -16.48
C ALA A 484 2.95 11.59 -17.43
N LEU A 485 3.43 10.35 -17.59
CA LEU A 485 4.48 10.01 -18.55
C LEU A 485 4.04 10.37 -19.99
N GLN A 486 2.82 10.04 -20.37
CA GLN A 486 2.30 10.33 -21.72
C GLN A 486 2.23 11.83 -22.03
N ILE A 487 1.87 12.67 -21.05
CA ILE A 487 1.83 14.14 -21.19
C ILE A 487 3.23 14.70 -21.48
N HIS A 488 4.28 14.06 -20.95
CA HIS A 488 5.67 14.43 -21.24
C HIS A 488 6.14 13.99 -22.65
N GLY A 489 5.44 13.06 -23.30
CA GLY A 489 5.83 12.51 -24.59
C GLY A 489 7.19 11.80 -24.51
N GLY A 490 8.08 12.05 -25.48
CA GLY A 490 9.41 11.44 -25.51
C GLY A 490 10.26 11.71 -24.27
N TYR A 491 10.11 12.89 -23.65
CA TYR A 491 10.82 13.24 -22.41
C TYR A 491 10.32 12.44 -21.21
N GLY A 492 9.08 11.96 -21.22
CA GLY A 492 8.56 11.09 -20.17
C GLY A 492 9.25 9.72 -20.12
N TYR A 493 9.90 9.32 -21.22
CA TYR A 493 10.68 8.07 -21.29
C TYR A 493 12.16 8.27 -20.91
N ALA A 494 12.60 9.50 -20.68
CA ALA A 494 13.97 9.80 -20.27
C ALA A 494 14.11 9.78 -18.75
N GLU A 495 15.15 9.13 -18.23
CA GLU A 495 15.48 9.11 -16.80
C GLU A 495 15.82 10.49 -16.20
N GLU A 496 15.93 11.53 -17.02
CA GLU A 496 16.09 12.90 -16.52
C GLU A 496 14.79 13.44 -15.88
N TYR A 497 13.63 12.93 -16.31
CA TYR A 497 12.33 13.38 -15.82
C TYR A 497 11.78 12.39 -14.80
N SER A 498 11.40 12.88 -13.63
CA SER A 498 10.91 12.05 -12.51
C SER A 498 9.72 11.16 -12.86
N VAL A 499 8.92 11.51 -13.87
CA VAL A 499 7.77 10.69 -14.31
C VAL A 499 8.15 9.30 -14.83
N SER A 500 9.36 9.11 -15.38
CA SER A 500 9.81 7.77 -15.79
C SER A 500 9.99 6.87 -14.58
N ARG A 501 10.63 7.38 -13.52
CA ARG A 501 10.79 6.73 -12.22
C ARG A 501 9.42 6.46 -11.57
N LEU A 502 8.55 7.46 -11.50
CA LEU A 502 7.23 7.33 -10.86
C LEU A 502 6.38 6.25 -11.54
N TYR A 503 6.47 6.12 -12.87
CA TYR A 503 5.80 5.07 -13.63
C TYR A 503 6.26 3.65 -13.24
N VAL A 504 7.58 3.41 -13.18
CA VAL A 504 8.11 2.10 -12.78
C VAL A 504 7.96 1.82 -11.29
N ASP A 505 8.01 2.86 -10.44
CA ASP A 505 7.72 2.79 -9.01
C ASP A 505 6.26 2.37 -8.77
N ALA A 506 5.29 2.95 -9.50
CA ALA A 506 3.88 2.61 -9.34
C ALA A 506 3.58 1.13 -9.62
N ARG A 507 4.33 0.49 -10.53
CA ARG A 507 4.11 -0.90 -10.91
C ARG A 507 4.26 -1.89 -9.75
N VAL A 508 5.13 -1.61 -8.77
CA VAL A 508 5.33 -2.53 -7.64
C VAL A 508 4.11 -2.57 -6.70
N LEU A 509 3.30 -1.50 -6.68
CA LEU A 509 2.24 -1.30 -5.69
C LEU A 509 1.13 -2.36 -5.77
N SER A 510 0.81 -2.83 -6.98
CA SER A 510 -0.15 -3.92 -7.20
C SER A 510 0.44 -5.32 -7.00
N ILE A 511 1.75 -5.45 -6.78
CA ILE A 511 2.46 -6.73 -6.60
C ILE A 511 2.80 -6.97 -5.13
N PHE A 512 3.57 -6.05 -4.52
CA PHE A 512 4.05 -6.23 -3.16
C PHE A 512 2.91 -6.07 -2.14
N GLU A 513 3.16 -6.53 -0.91
CA GLU A 513 2.16 -6.52 0.18
C GLU A 513 0.81 -7.15 -0.23
N GLY A 514 0.90 -8.19 -1.08
CA GLY A 514 -0.20 -8.99 -1.60
C GLY A 514 -0.57 -8.63 -3.04
N ALA A 515 -0.36 -9.56 -3.97
CA ALA A 515 -0.72 -9.35 -5.38
C ALA A 515 -2.22 -9.07 -5.55
N ASP A 516 -2.56 -8.21 -6.51
CA ASP A 516 -3.93 -7.78 -6.79
C ASP A 516 -4.91 -8.96 -6.97
N GLU A 517 -4.53 -9.98 -7.74
CA GLU A 517 -5.37 -11.18 -7.94
C GLU A 517 -5.58 -11.95 -6.63
N THR A 518 -4.56 -12.02 -5.77
CA THR A 518 -4.67 -12.72 -4.49
C THR A 518 -5.61 -11.96 -3.56
N LEU A 519 -5.47 -10.63 -3.48
CA LEU A 519 -6.36 -9.80 -2.67
C LEU A 519 -7.80 -9.86 -3.17
N CYS A 520 -8.01 -9.67 -4.48
CA CYS A 520 -9.34 -9.70 -5.08
C CYS A 520 -10.02 -11.06 -4.90
N LEU A 521 -9.34 -12.18 -5.18
CA LEU A 521 -9.95 -13.50 -5.16
C LEU A 521 -10.03 -14.13 -3.76
N LYS A 522 -8.93 -14.07 -3.01
CA LYS A 522 -8.77 -14.83 -1.75
C LYS A 522 -9.18 -14.03 -0.52
N VAL A 523 -9.25 -12.71 -0.62
CA VAL A 523 -9.64 -11.83 0.50
C VAL A 523 -10.97 -11.16 0.18
N ILE A 524 -11.03 -10.29 -0.83
CA ILE A 524 -12.19 -9.42 -1.08
C ILE A 524 -13.41 -10.24 -1.50
N ALA A 525 -13.36 -10.92 -2.66
CA ALA A 525 -14.51 -11.68 -3.16
C ALA A 525 -14.93 -12.81 -2.21
N LYS A 526 -13.95 -13.46 -1.58
CA LYS A 526 -14.22 -14.50 -0.57
C LYS A 526 -15.00 -13.94 0.63
N ASN A 527 -14.53 -12.85 1.24
CA ASN A 527 -15.20 -12.23 2.38
C ASN A 527 -16.59 -11.70 2.01
N LEU A 528 -16.74 -11.08 0.83
CA LEU A 528 -18.03 -10.62 0.31
C LEU A 528 -19.03 -11.79 0.18
N CYS A 529 -18.58 -12.93 -0.34
CA CYS A 529 -19.41 -14.13 -0.43
C CYS A 529 -19.75 -14.70 0.96
N ASP A 530 -18.76 -14.78 1.86
CA ASP A 530 -18.93 -15.38 3.19
C ASP A 530 -19.84 -14.52 4.08
N ALA A 531 -19.87 -13.19 3.90
CA ALA A 531 -20.79 -12.29 4.60
C ALA A 531 -22.27 -12.43 4.18
N LYS A 532 -22.56 -13.10 3.05
CA LYS A 532 -23.92 -13.33 2.54
C LYS A 532 -24.38 -14.81 2.63
N LYS A 533 -23.54 -15.70 3.17
CA LYS A 533 -23.93 -17.07 3.53
C LYS A 533 -24.54 -17.08 4.92
#